data_AF-A0A951BHU8-F1
#
_entry.id   AF-A0A951BHU8-F1
#
_cell.length_a   1.000
_cell.length_b   1.000
_cell.length_c   1.000
_cell.angle_alpha   90.00
_cell.angle_beta   90.00
_cell.angle_gamma   90.00
#
_symmetry.space_group_name_H-M   'P 1'
#
loop_
_entity.id
_entity.type
_entity.pdbx_description
1 polymer ?
#
loop_
_entity_poly.entity_id
_entity_poly.type
_entity_poly.pdbx_seq_one_letter_code
_entity_poly.pdbx_strand_id
1 'polypeptide(L)'
;GCVLPSEEHVRDLVAFVRGWDRGDPMVIHCFAGVSRSTAAAFISACVLVPEASEHDLARRLRQASHTATPNRRLVALADDHLGRRGRMVDAIAAIGTGASCFEGVEFELPLH
;
A
#
# COMPACT_ATOMS: atom_id res chain seq x y z
N GLY A 1 4.09 1.93 19.04
CA GLY A 1 3.34 3.17 19.36
C GLY A 1 2.08 3.26 18.51
N CYS A 2 0.96 3.66 19.10
CA CYS A 2 -0.30 3.94 18.39
C CYS A 2 -0.27 5.37 17.84
N VAL A 3 0.55 5.59 16.80
CA VAL A 3 0.49 6.84 16.03
C VAL A 3 -0.62 6.70 15.01
N LEU A 4 -1.60 7.62 15.05
CA LEU A 4 -2.66 7.66 14.05
C LEU A 4 -2.07 8.07 12.69
N PRO A 5 -2.41 7.38 11.59
CA PRO A 5 -2.08 7.83 10.26
C PRO A 5 -2.55 9.27 10.05
N SER A 6 -1.62 10.11 9.63
CA SER A 6 -1.82 11.52 9.30
C SER A 6 -1.34 11.76 7.87
N GLU A 7 -1.76 12.89 7.31
CA GLU A 7 -1.34 13.31 5.97
C GLU A 7 0.19 13.49 5.86
N GLU A 8 0.85 13.88 6.96
CA GLU A 8 2.32 13.96 7.04
C GLU A 8 2.98 12.61 6.76
N HIS A 9 2.52 11.53 7.39
CA HIS A 9 3.05 10.19 7.13
C HIS A 9 2.91 9.76 5.66
N VAL A 10 1.81 10.14 5.01
CA VAL A 10 1.60 9.87 3.58
C VAL A 10 2.55 10.69 2.73
N ARG A 11 2.71 11.98 3.03
CA ARG A 11 3.63 12.88 2.33
C ARG A 11 5.07 12.38 2.41
N ASP A 12 5.51 11.98 3.60
CA ASP A 12 6.85 11.44 3.83
C ASP A 12 7.06 10.14 3.08
N LEU A 13 6.08 9.22 3.11
CA LEU A 13 6.13 7.99 2.34
C LEU A 13 6.23 8.27 0.84
N VAL A 14 5.39 9.16 0.30
CA VAL A 14 5.40 9.49 -1.13
C VAL A 14 6.71 10.17 -1.53
N ALA A 15 7.24 11.07 -0.70
CA ALA A 15 8.53 11.71 -0.94
C ALA A 15 9.68 10.70 -0.93
N PHE A 16 9.70 9.79 0.06
CA PHE A 16 10.68 8.72 0.16
C PHE A 16 10.64 7.82 -1.09
N VAL A 17 9.46 7.36 -1.49
CA VAL A 17 9.28 6.48 -2.65
C VAL A 17 9.69 7.17 -3.96
N ARG A 18 9.40 8.47 -4.12
CA ARG A 18 9.84 9.25 -5.29
C ARG A 18 11.35 9.48 -5.33
N GLY A 19 12.00 9.57 -4.17
CA GLY A 19 13.45 9.74 -4.03
C GLY A 19 14.24 8.43 -4.15
N TRP A 20 13.57 7.28 -4.12
CA TRP A 20 14.22 5.98 -4.27
C TRP A 20 14.60 5.73 -5.74
N ASP A 21 15.89 5.56 -5.98
CA ASP A 21 16.50 5.34 -7.30
C ASP A 21 16.28 3.94 -7.87
N ARG A 22 15.68 3.03 -7.08
CA ARG A 22 15.42 1.62 -7.41
C ARG A 22 16.70 0.80 -7.63
N GLY A 23 17.84 1.25 -7.11
CA GLY A 23 19.11 0.52 -7.19
C GLY A 23 19.13 -0.75 -6.33
N ASP A 24 18.48 -0.69 -5.17
CA ASP A 24 18.36 -1.80 -4.21
C ASP A 24 16.90 -2.04 -3.81
N PRO A 25 16.48 -3.28 -3.49
CA PRO A 25 15.11 -3.59 -3.07
C PRO A 25 14.61 -2.77 -1.86
N MET A 26 13.36 -2.32 -1.91
CA MET A 26 12.69 -1.65 -0.79
C MET A 26 11.95 -2.68 0.09
N VAL A 27 12.24 -2.69 1.39
CA VAL A 27 11.52 -3.49 2.38
C VAL A 27 10.50 -2.62 3.12
N ILE A 28 9.24 -3.07 3.17
CA ILE A 28 8.15 -2.41 3.91
C ILE A 28 7.58 -3.42 4.90
N HIS A 29 7.67 -3.13 6.20
CA HIS A 29 7.16 -4.02 7.23
C HIS A 29 6.31 -3.29 8.27
N CYS A 30 5.47 -4.04 8.98
CA CYS A 30 4.74 -3.60 10.15
C CYS A 30 4.62 -4.79 11.11
N PHE A 31 4.17 -4.57 12.35
CA PHE A 31 4.14 -5.63 13.37
C PHE A 31 3.49 -6.95 12.91
N ALA A 32 2.36 -6.89 12.20
CA ALA A 32 1.65 -8.09 11.75
C ALA A 32 1.73 -8.33 10.24
N GLY A 33 2.45 -7.50 9.47
CA GLY A 33 2.48 -7.62 8.00
C GLY A 33 1.14 -7.43 7.25
N VAL A 34 0.03 -7.14 7.93
CA VAL A 34 -1.33 -7.23 7.35
C VAL A 34 -1.92 -5.91 6.89
N SER A 35 -1.74 -4.80 7.64
CA SER A 35 -2.55 -3.58 7.44
C SER A 35 -1.78 -2.33 7.03
N ARG A 36 -0.81 -1.89 7.83
CA ARG A 36 -0.05 -0.66 7.52
C ARG A 36 1.01 -0.88 6.45
N SER A 37 1.76 -1.99 6.54
CA SER A 37 2.76 -2.33 5.53
C SER A 37 2.13 -2.58 4.16
N THR A 38 0.99 -3.26 4.11
CA THR A 38 0.28 -3.54 2.86
C THR A 38 -0.36 -2.28 2.26
N ALA A 39 -0.85 -1.36 3.09
CA ALA A 39 -1.26 -0.04 2.62
C ALA A 39 -0.07 0.77 2.09
N ALA A 40 1.06 0.78 2.80
CA ALA A 40 2.26 1.45 2.33
C ALA A 40 2.78 0.84 1.01
N ALA A 41 2.81 -0.50 0.87
CA ALA A 41 3.17 -1.17 -0.37
C ALA A 41 2.24 -0.81 -1.53
N PHE A 42 0.92 -0.75 -1.29
CA PHE A 42 -0.06 -0.32 -2.28
C PHE A 42 0.14 1.14 -2.72
N ILE A 43 0.36 2.04 -1.77
CA ILE A 43 0.62 3.46 -2.02
C ILE A 43 1.91 3.60 -2.84
N SER A 44 2.99 2.91 -2.43
CA SER A 44 4.26 2.90 -3.16
C SER A 44 4.06 2.43 -4.60
N ALA A 45 3.31 1.35 -4.81
CA ALA A 45 3.01 0.87 -6.16
C ALA A 45 2.29 1.93 -7.02
N CYS A 46 1.29 2.62 -6.45
CA CYS A 46 0.55 3.69 -7.15
C CYS A 46 1.42 4.93 -7.47
N VAL A 47 2.46 5.17 -6.67
CA VAL A 47 3.44 6.24 -6.91
C VAL A 47 4.44 5.84 -7.98
N LEU A 48 4.93 4.59 -7.93
CA LEU A 48 6.00 4.08 -8.79
C LEU A 48 5.53 3.73 -10.21
N VAL A 49 4.25 3.38 -10.36
CA VAL A 49 3.63 3.01 -11.65
C VAL A 49 2.35 3.84 -11.86
N PRO A 50 2.48 5.16 -12.13
CA PRO A 50 1.34 6.07 -12.05
C PRO A 50 0.24 5.80 -13.09
N GLU A 51 0.60 5.17 -14.21
CA GLU A 51 -0.29 4.78 -15.32
C GLU A 51 -1.05 3.47 -15.07
N ALA A 52 -0.64 2.68 -14.07
CA ALA A 52 -1.32 1.43 -13.77
C ALA A 52 -2.67 1.69 -13.08
N SER A 53 -3.64 0.83 -13.37
CA SER A 53 -4.92 0.81 -12.67
C SER A 53 -4.72 0.49 -11.19
N GLU A 54 -5.32 1.30 -10.32
CA GLU A 54 -5.28 1.07 -8.87
C GLU A 54 -5.89 -0.30 -8.51
N HIS A 55 -6.90 -0.76 -9.27
CA HIS A 55 -7.49 -2.09 -9.10
C HIS A 55 -6.52 -3.21 -9.45
N ASP A 56 -5.70 -3.05 -10.49
CA ASP A 56 -4.72 -4.07 -10.88
C ASP A 56 -3.62 -4.18 -9.82
N LEU A 57 -3.15 -3.05 -9.30
CA LEU A 57 -2.19 -3.01 -8.22
C LEU A 57 -2.75 -3.63 -6.92
N ALA A 58 -4.01 -3.36 -6.58
CA ALA A 58 -4.66 -3.97 -5.43
C ALA A 58 -4.80 -5.49 -5.57
N ARG A 59 -5.13 -5.98 -6.78
CA ARG A 59 -5.18 -7.42 -7.07
C ARG A 59 -3.81 -8.07 -6.98
N ARG A 60 -2.77 -7.44 -7.52
CA ARG A 60 -1.37 -7.92 -7.39
C ARG A 60 -0.95 -8.00 -5.93
N LEU A 61 -1.30 -7.00 -5.12
CA LEU A 61 -1.05 -7.02 -3.67
C LEU A 61 -1.72 -8.22 -2.98
N ARG A 62 -2.99 -8.48 -3.28
CA ARG A 62 -3.72 -9.65 -2.74
C ARG A 62 -3.11 -10.98 -3.19
N GLN A 63 -2.65 -11.06 -4.44
CA GLN A 63 -2.00 -12.25 -4.98
C GLN A 63 -0.66 -12.53 -4.30
N ALA A 64 0.11 -11.47 -4.05
CA ALA A 64 1.38 -11.56 -3.34
C ALA A 64 1.17 -11.87 -1.84
N SER A 65 0.10 -11.37 -1.23
CA SER A 65 -0.24 -11.64 0.17
C SER A 65 -1.73 -11.88 0.37
N HIS A 66 -2.08 -13.15 0.61
CA HIS A 66 -3.47 -13.56 0.87
C HIS A 66 -4.03 -12.94 2.17
N THR A 67 -3.18 -12.47 3.09
CA THR A 67 -3.59 -11.83 4.36
C THR A 67 -3.77 -10.32 4.25
N ALA A 68 -3.30 -9.70 3.16
CA ALA A 68 -3.27 -8.25 3.02
C ALA A 68 -4.63 -7.60 3.31
N THR A 69 -4.70 -6.73 4.31
CA THR A 69 -5.90 -5.98 4.65
C THR A 69 -5.52 -4.52 4.83
N PRO A 70 -5.29 -3.79 3.70
CA PRO A 70 -4.69 -2.47 3.75
C PRO A 70 -5.46 -1.50 4.64
N ASN A 71 -4.72 -0.71 5.42
CA ASN A 71 -5.29 0.32 6.28
C ASN A 71 -6.04 1.38 5.46
N ARG A 72 -7.38 1.34 5.53
CA ARG A 72 -8.27 2.23 4.75
C ARG A 72 -8.00 3.72 4.98
N ARG A 73 -7.64 4.12 6.20
CA ARG A 73 -7.35 5.54 6.52
C ARG A 73 -6.08 6.01 5.81
N LEU A 74 -5.02 5.21 5.82
CA LEU A 74 -3.79 5.55 5.12
C LEU A 74 -4.01 5.62 3.59
N VAL A 75 -4.79 4.68 3.05
CA VAL A 75 -5.12 4.65 1.62
C VAL A 75 -5.97 5.86 1.21
N ALA A 76 -6.96 6.26 2.01
CA ALA A 76 -7.77 7.44 1.74
C ALA A 76 -6.93 8.73 1.74
N LEU A 77 -6.05 8.90 2.74
CA LEU A 77 -5.14 10.04 2.79
C LEU A 77 -4.20 10.09 1.57
N ALA A 78 -3.74 8.93 1.10
CA ALA A 78 -2.91 8.83 -0.09
C ALA A 78 -3.70 9.08 -1.38
N ASP A 79 -4.95 8.65 -1.47
CA ASP A 79 -5.82 8.91 -2.61
C ASP A 79 -6.01 10.42 -2.81
N ASP A 80 -6.34 11.12 -1.72
CA ASP A 80 -6.51 12.58 -1.71
C ASP A 80 -5.19 13.28 -2.09
N HIS A 81 -4.08 12.88 -1.45
CA HIS A 81 -2.75 13.47 -1.69
C HIS A 81 -2.27 13.28 -3.14
N LEU A 82 -2.58 12.14 -3.76
CA LEU A 82 -2.18 11.81 -5.13
C LEU A 82 -3.23 12.24 -6.18
N GLY A 83 -4.34 12.85 -5.77
CA GLY A 83 -5.41 13.28 -6.67
C GLY A 83 -6.09 12.12 -7.41
N ARG A 84 -6.19 10.95 -6.76
CA ARG A 84 -6.72 9.72 -7.37
C ARG A 84 -8.26 9.65 -7.36
N ARG A 85 -8.95 10.58 -6.70
CA ARG A 85 -10.41 10.80 -6.81
C ARG A 85 -11.22 9.54 -6.44
N GLY A 86 -10.86 8.90 -5.34
CA GLY A 86 -11.49 7.70 -4.78
C GLY A 86 -10.97 6.37 -5.34
N ARG A 87 -10.24 6.36 -6.46
CA ARG A 87 -9.87 5.12 -7.15
C ARG A 87 -9.02 4.16 -6.31
N MET A 88 -8.14 4.67 -5.45
CA MET A 88 -7.34 3.84 -4.55
C MET A 88 -8.21 3.23 -3.44
N VAL A 89 -9.18 4.00 -2.91
CA VAL A 89 -10.11 3.52 -1.89
C VAL A 89 -11.02 2.43 -2.45
N ASP A 90 -11.57 2.64 -3.64
CA ASP A 90 -12.41 1.68 -4.34
C ASP A 90 -11.66 0.38 -4.63
N ALA A 91 -10.41 0.47 -5.09
CA ALA A 91 -9.57 -0.69 -5.37
C ALA A 91 -9.31 -1.56 -4.12
N ILE A 92 -9.02 -0.93 -2.98
CA ILE A 92 -8.84 -1.65 -1.71
C ILE A 92 -10.16 -2.22 -1.19
N ALA A 93 -11.28 -1.51 -1.38
CA ALA A 93 -12.60 -2.03 -1.05
C ALA A 93 -12.93 -3.29 -1.87
N ALA A 94 -12.58 -3.30 -3.16
CA ALA A 94 -12.84 -4.41 -4.08
C ALA A 94 -12.07 -5.70 -3.71
N ILE A 95 -10.86 -5.61 -3.14
CA ILE A 95 -10.10 -6.80 -2.70
C ILE A 95 -10.48 -7.30 -1.30
N GLY A 96 -11.34 -6.58 -0.60
CA GLY A 96 -11.92 -6.96 0.69
C GLY A 96 -10.91 -7.22 1.82
N THR A 97 -11.39 -7.88 2.88
CA THR A 97 -10.54 -8.35 3.99
C THR A 97 -9.78 -9.59 3.57
N GLY A 98 -8.50 -9.67 3.92
CA GLY A 98 -7.68 -10.85 3.66
C GLY A 98 -8.01 -12.04 4.55
N ALA A 99 -7.33 -13.16 4.30
CA ALA A 99 -7.43 -14.33 5.16
C ALA A 99 -7.04 -14.00 6.61
N SER A 100 -7.72 -14.63 7.57
CA SER A 100 -7.41 -14.48 8.99
C SER A 100 -6.00 -15.01 9.27
N CYS A 101 -5.19 -14.23 9.96
CA CYS A 101 -3.84 -14.59 10.37
C CYS A 101 -3.46 -13.82 11.65
N PHE A 102 -2.50 -14.37 12.39
CA PHE A 102 -1.89 -13.68 13.54
C PHE A 102 -0.78 -12.72 13.07
N GLU A 103 -0.01 -13.16 12.07
CA GLU A 103 1.02 -12.41 11.36
C GLU A 103 0.96 -12.80 9.88
N GLY A 104 1.17 -11.83 8.98
CA GLY A 104 1.29 -12.05 7.55
C GLY A 104 2.68 -12.59 7.20
N VAL A 105 2.74 -13.43 6.17
CA VAL A 105 4.01 -13.93 5.63
C VAL A 105 4.67 -12.84 4.77
N GLU A 106 6.00 -12.79 4.75
CA GLU A 106 6.76 -11.93 3.83
C GLU A 106 6.37 -12.20 2.37
N PHE A 107 6.28 -11.13 1.59
CA PHE A 107 5.93 -11.23 0.17
C PHE A 107 6.67 -10.20 -0.67
N GLU A 108 6.87 -10.54 -1.93
CA GLU A 108 7.42 -9.63 -2.94
C GLU A 108 6.27 -9.05 -3.78
N LEU A 109 6.31 -7.73 -4.02
CA LEU A 109 5.34 -7.06 -4.90
C LEU A 109 6.05 -6.61 -6.19
N PRO A 110 6.05 -7.43 -7.26
CA PRO A 110 6.73 -7.09 -8.50
C PRO A 110 5.98 -5.98 -9.25
N LEU A 111 6.72 -4.94 -9.61
CA LEU A 111 6.27 -3.82 -10.43
C LEU A 111 6.93 -3.95 -11.81
N HIS A 112 6.36 -4.78 -12.67
CA HIS A 112 6.77 -4.91 -14.08
C HIS A 112 6.45 -3.64 -14.86
#